data_AF-A0A0D3CSY7-F1
#
_entry.id   AF-A0A0D3CSY7-F1
#
_cell.length_a   1.000
_cell.length_b   1.000
_cell.length_c   1.000
_cell.angle_alpha   90.00
_cell.angle_beta   90.00
_cell.angle_gamma   90.00
#
_symmetry.space_group_name_H-M   'P 1'
#
loop_
_entity.id
_entity.type
_entity.pdbx_description
1 polymer ?
#
loop_
_entity_poly.entity_id
_entity_poly.type
_entity_poly.pdbx_seq_one_letter_code
_entity_poly.pdbx_strand_id
1 'polypeptide(L)'
;MFTSIFLKQAHTSSFLVLMDQALYSLETRFEQFQKYEQTFGFLFDLEKLKSASEDSLMASCTNLEAALKHVNHSDVIGDDLCFELMVLKEALPQDYKRPLEVLNFLKGREECYPNSWIAYQILLTIPVSVATAERSFSKLKLIKSYLRSTMSQEKLNGLAIISIERELVRNLDYDNLIKEFIEKEGRKILS
;
A
#
# COMPACT_ATOMS: atom_id res chain seq x y z
N MET A 1 34.07 36.41 3.88
CA MET A 1 34.54 35.17 4.54
C MET A 1 33.55 34.66 5.58
N PHE A 2 32.99 35.52 6.45
CA PHE A 2 31.96 35.12 7.44
C PHE A 2 30.65 34.59 6.86
N THR A 3 30.19 35.13 5.72
CA THR A 3 28.94 34.69 5.07
C THR A 3 29.01 33.30 4.46
N SER A 4 30.18 32.85 3.96
CA SER A 4 30.31 31.51 3.39
C SER A 4 30.41 30.42 4.46
N ILE A 5 30.97 30.74 5.64
CA ILE A 5 31.02 29.83 6.79
C ILE A 5 29.62 29.66 7.39
N PHE A 6 28.86 30.76 7.52
CA PHE A 6 27.48 30.72 8.03
C PHE A 6 26.54 29.96 7.09
N LEU A 7 26.67 30.13 5.77
CA LEU A 7 25.92 29.34 4.78
C LEU A 7 26.30 27.86 4.79
N LYS A 8 27.58 27.53 4.98
CA LYS A 8 28.02 26.13 5.15
C LYS A 8 27.42 25.50 6.41
N GLN A 9 27.39 26.25 7.52
CA GLN A 9 26.84 25.81 8.80
C GLN A 9 25.31 25.67 8.79
N ALA A 10 24.61 26.59 8.11
CA ALA A 10 23.17 26.50 7.89
C ALA A 10 22.81 25.35 6.93
N HIS A 11 23.66 25.07 5.93
CA HIS A 11 23.47 23.94 5.03
C HIS A 11 23.71 22.60 5.74
N THR A 12 24.72 22.48 6.61
CA THR A 12 24.93 21.27 7.43
C THR A 12 23.84 21.09 8.46
N SER A 13 23.34 22.14 9.13
CA SER A 13 22.22 21.99 10.08
C SER A 13 20.92 21.59 9.38
N SER A 14 20.62 22.18 8.21
CA SER A 14 19.46 21.81 7.41
C SER A 14 19.56 20.37 6.88
N PHE A 15 20.77 19.94 6.50
CA PHE A 15 21.02 18.57 6.08
C PHE A 15 20.82 17.57 7.23
N LEU A 16 21.29 17.89 8.44
CA LEU A 16 21.07 17.05 9.63
C LEU A 16 19.59 16.92 9.95
N VAL A 17 18.82 18.02 9.94
CA VAL A 17 17.35 17.97 10.16
C VAL A 17 16.66 17.10 9.10
N LEU A 18 17.08 17.17 7.84
CA LEU A 18 16.52 16.31 6.78
C LEU A 18 16.90 14.84 6.97
N MET A 19 18.11 14.55 7.45
CA MET A 19 18.54 13.19 7.76
C MET A 19 17.79 12.63 8.97
N ASP A 20 17.61 13.43 10.02
CA ASP A 20 16.85 13.06 11.21
C ASP A 20 15.38 12.81 10.87
N GLN A 21 14.78 13.66 10.03
CA GLN A 21 13.41 13.46 9.54
C GLN A 21 13.29 12.18 8.70
N ALA A 22 14.28 11.90 7.85
CA ALA A 22 14.31 10.68 7.06
C ALA A 22 14.43 9.45 7.96
N LEU A 23 15.33 9.49 8.94
CA LEU A 23 15.57 8.42 9.89
C LEU A 23 14.31 8.15 10.74
N TYR A 24 13.73 9.19 11.34
CA TYR A 24 12.47 9.09 12.08
C TYR A 24 11.31 8.52 11.25
N SER A 25 11.21 8.94 9.98
CA SER A 25 10.18 8.42 9.08
C SER A 25 10.37 6.93 8.75
N LEU A 26 11.62 6.47 8.64
CA LEU A 26 11.94 5.07 8.40
C LEU A 26 11.69 4.22 9.64
N GLU A 27 12.10 4.70 10.82
CA GLU A 27 11.83 4.03 12.10
C GLU A 27 10.33 3.87 12.33
N THR A 28 9.57 4.96 12.20
CA THR A 28 8.10 4.95 12.33
C THR A 28 7.47 3.91 11.39
N ARG A 29 7.96 3.84 10.14
CA ARG A 29 7.45 2.89 9.15
C ARG A 29 7.81 1.44 9.50
N PHE A 30 9.02 1.20 10.01
CA PHE A 30 9.45 -0.13 10.45
C PHE A 30 8.60 -0.62 11.63
N GLU A 31 8.32 0.25 12.61
CA GLU A 31 7.41 -0.06 13.72
C GLU A 31 6.00 -0.41 13.24
N GLN A 32 5.48 0.33 12.24
CA GLN A 32 4.18 0.03 11.64
C GLN A 32 4.15 -1.34 10.96
N PHE A 33 5.21 -1.70 10.23
CA PHE A 33 5.33 -3.03 9.62
C PHE A 33 5.43 -4.13 10.66
N GLN A 34 6.16 -3.91 11.75
CA GLN A 34 6.28 -4.89 12.82
C GLN A 34 4.93 -5.12 13.53
N LYS A 35 4.15 -4.06 13.78
CA LYS A 35 2.78 -4.16 14.29
C LYS A 35 1.89 -4.94 13.32
N TYR A 36 1.96 -4.61 12.03
CA TYR A 36 1.22 -5.33 11.00
C TYR A 36 1.59 -6.82 10.95
N GLU A 37 2.88 -7.17 11.04
CA GLU A 37 3.34 -8.57 11.11
C GLU A 37 2.82 -9.28 12.36
N GLN A 38 2.77 -8.61 13.52
CA GLN A 38 2.22 -9.18 14.74
C GLN A 38 0.71 -9.44 14.64
N THR A 39 -0.02 -8.55 13.96
CA THR A 39 -1.48 -8.64 13.80
C THR A 39 -1.87 -9.66 12.72
N PHE A 40 -1.20 -9.65 11.58
CA PHE A 40 -1.59 -10.42 10.39
C PHE A 40 -0.67 -11.62 10.08
N GLY A 41 0.48 -11.74 10.75
CA GLY A 41 1.52 -12.71 10.41
C GLY A 41 1.06 -14.17 10.46
N PHE A 42 0.07 -14.49 11.32
CA PHE A 42 -0.49 -15.84 11.40
C PHE A 42 -1.30 -16.24 10.16
N LEU A 43 -1.87 -15.27 9.42
CA LEU A 43 -2.56 -15.49 8.14
C LEU A 43 -1.58 -15.58 6.97
N PHE A 44 -0.40 -14.97 7.12
CA PHE A 44 0.64 -14.93 6.09
C PHE A 44 1.38 -16.27 5.99
N ASP A 45 1.63 -16.92 7.13
CA ASP A 45 2.35 -18.18 7.23
C ASP A 45 1.37 -19.34 7.40
N LEU A 46 1.09 -20.04 6.31
CA LEU A 46 0.14 -21.15 6.27
C LEU A 46 0.62 -22.38 7.07
N GLU A 47 1.93 -22.53 7.28
CA GLU A 47 2.45 -23.59 8.16
C GLU A 47 2.14 -23.27 9.61
N LYS A 48 2.27 -22.00 10.02
CA LYS A 48 1.82 -21.54 11.34
C LYS A 48 0.31 -21.66 11.50
N LEU A 49 -0.48 -21.33 10.48
CA LEU A 49 -1.93 -21.47 10.53
C LEU A 49 -2.37 -22.94 10.72
N LYS A 50 -1.75 -23.87 9.98
CA LYS A 50 -2.05 -25.31 10.07
C LYS A 50 -1.59 -25.93 11.40
N SER A 51 -0.49 -25.45 11.97
CA SER A 51 0.09 -25.96 13.22
C SER A 51 -0.41 -25.24 14.48
N ALA A 52 -1.16 -24.15 14.34
CA ALA A 52 -1.69 -23.40 15.47
C ALA A 52 -2.71 -24.21 16.28
N SER A 53 -2.60 -24.12 17.62
CA SER A 53 -3.64 -24.62 18.52
C SER A 53 -4.85 -23.69 18.50
N GLU A 54 -6.02 -24.22 18.86
CA GLU A 54 -7.27 -23.47 18.91
C GLU A 54 -7.19 -22.24 19.82
N ASP A 55 -6.62 -22.38 21.02
CA ASP A 55 -6.42 -21.26 21.95
C ASP A 55 -5.54 -20.15 21.35
N SER A 56 -4.46 -20.54 20.64
CA SER A 56 -3.54 -19.58 20.02
C SER A 56 -4.16 -18.87 18.82
N LEU A 57 -4.99 -19.59 18.04
CA LEU A 57 -5.69 -19.04 16.90
C LEU A 57 -6.77 -18.06 17.37
N MET A 58 -7.51 -18.40 18.42
CA MET A 58 -8.52 -17.53 19.02
C MET A 58 -7.89 -16.24 19.57
N ALA A 59 -6.76 -16.33 20.27
CA ALA A 59 -6.01 -15.16 20.71
C ALA A 59 -5.54 -14.28 19.54
N SER A 60 -5.16 -14.89 18.42
CA SER A 60 -4.75 -14.16 17.22
C SER A 60 -5.94 -13.47 16.52
N CYS A 61 -7.08 -14.14 16.44
CA CYS A 61 -8.30 -13.59 15.83
C CYS A 61 -8.89 -12.45 16.66
N THR A 62 -8.88 -12.56 17.99
CA THR A 62 -9.32 -11.47 18.89
C THR A 62 -8.40 -10.26 18.82
N ASN A 63 -7.08 -10.47 18.70
CA ASN A 63 -6.13 -9.38 18.45
C ASN A 63 -6.39 -8.71 17.09
N LEU A 64 -6.66 -9.50 16.05
CA LEU A 64 -7.00 -8.96 14.72
C LEU A 64 -8.30 -8.15 14.75
N GLU A 65 -9.34 -8.65 15.42
CA GLU A 65 -10.59 -7.90 15.63
C GLU A 65 -10.30 -6.58 16.33
N ALA A 66 -9.53 -6.58 17.41
CA ALA A 66 -9.19 -5.36 18.14
C ALA A 66 -8.41 -4.35 17.26
N ALA A 67 -7.53 -4.84 16.38
CA ALA A 67 -6.77 -4.01 15.44
C ALA A 67 -7.64 -3.41 14.32
N LEU A 68 -8.71 -4.10 13.92
CA LEU A 68 -9.66 -3.68 12.89
C LEU A 68 -10.94 -3.05 13.44
N LYS A 69 -10.97 -2.80 14.76
CA LYS A 69 -12.08 -2.12 15.40
C LYS A 69 -11.88 -0.62 15.35
N HIS A 70 -12.82 0.07 14.70
CA HIS A 70 -12.85 1.53 14.71
C HIS A 70 -14.15 2.03 15.35
N VAL A 71 -14.00 2.74 16.48
CA VAL A 71 -15.09 3.27 17.33
C VAL A 71 -16.00 2.15 17.86
N ASN A 72 -16.96 1.68 17.05
CA ASN A 72 -17.95 0.66 17.39
C ASN A 72 -18.22 -0.34 16.25
N HIS A 73 -17.51 -0.25 15.14
CA HIS A 73 -17.61 -1.20 14.04
C HIS A 73 -16.30 -1.98 13.94
N SER A 74 -16.39 -3.30 13.97
CA SER A 74 -15.28 -4.19 13.65
C SER A 74 -15.48 -4.68 12.22
N ASP A 75 -14.45 -4.57 11.37
CA ASP A 75 -14.52 -5.09 10.01
C ASP A 75 -14.56 -6.63 9.96
N VAL A 76 -14.12 -7.27 11.05
CA VAL A 76 -14.03 -8.73 11.20
C VAL A 76 -14.42 -9.11 12.63
N ILE A 77 -15.17 -10.19 12.81
CA ILE A 77 -15.52 -10.77 14.11
C ILE A 77 -14.53 -11.89 14.43
N GLY A 78 -13.81 -11.79 15.56
CA GLY A 78 -12.71 -12.70 15.89
C GLY A 78 -13.15 -14.14 16.10
N ASP A 79 -14.28 -14.36 16.78
CA ASP A 79 -14.81 -15.71 17.03
C ASP A 79 -15.23 -16.40 15.73
N ASP A 80 -15.99 -15.71 14.88
CA ASP A 80 -16.41 -16.23 13.57
C ASP A 80 -15.21 -16.49 12.66
N LEU A 81 -14.23 -15.58 12.64
CA LEU A 81 -12.99 -15.77 11.89
C LEU A 81 -12.27 -17.03 12.36
N CYS A 82 -12.17 -17.27 13.66
CA CYS A 82 -11.50 -18.45 14.20
C CYS A 82 -12.18 -19.74 13.69
N PHE A 83 -13.51 -19.82 13.76
CA PHE A 83 -14.27 -20.96 13.24
C PHE A 83 -14.08 -21.14 11.73
N GLU A 84 -14.17 -20.06 10.96
CA GLU A 84 -13.95 -20.09 9.53
C GLU A 84 -12.56 -20.61 9.18
N LEU A 85 -11.51 -20.12 9.86
CA LEU A 85 -10.13 -20.54 9.65
C LEU A 85 -9.89 -21.99 10.06
N MET A 86 -10.57 -22.48 11.10
CA MET A 86 -10.52 -23.89 11.50
C MET A 86 -11.09 -24.82 10.44
N VAL A 87 -12.14 -24.40 9.73
CA VAL A 87 -12.67 -25.15 8.60
C VAL A 87 -11.77 -24.97 7.36
N LEU A 88 -11.27 -23.75 7.16
CA LEU A 88 -10.43 -23.40 6.01
C LEU A 88 -9.12 -24.21 6.00
N LYS A 89 -8.44 -24.38 7.14
CA LYS A 89 -7.16 -25.10 7.22
C LYS A 89 -7.28 -26.57 6.78
N GLU A 90 -8.44 -27.19 7.02
CA GLU A 90 -8.75 -28.56 6.59
C GLU A 90 -9.16 -28.63 5.12
N ALA A 91 -9.84 -27.59 4.62
CA ALA A 91 -10.29 -27.50 3.23
C ALA A 91 -9.18 -27.09 2.25
N LEU A 92 -8.11 -26.46 2.75
CA LEU A 92 -7.01 -25.95 1.92
C LEU A 92 -6.12 -27.08 1.38
N PRO A 93 -5.81 -27.08 0.07
CA PRO A 93 -4.82 -27.99 -0.50
C PRO A 93 -3.45 -27.85 0.17
N GLN A 94 -2.70 -28.95 0.26
CA GLN A 94 -1.37 -28.94 0.91
C GLN A 94 -0.32 -28.12 0.13
N ASP A 95 -0.54 -27.90 -1.16
CA ASP A 95 0.41 -27.21 -2.04
C ASP A 95 0.38 -25.68 -1.93
N TYR A 96 -0.64 -25.10 -1.28
CA TYR A 96 -0.76 -23.65 -1.19
C TYR A 96 0.21 -23.08 -0.16
N LYS A 97 0.98 -22.09 -0.59
CA LYS A 97 2.02 -21.43 0.22
C LYS A 97 1.83 -19.93 0.30
N ARG A 98 1.07 -19.35 -0.64
CA ARG A 98 0.93 -17.89 -0.75
C ARG A 98 -0.46 -17.44 -0.31
N PRO A 99 -0.58 -16.34 0.45
CA PRO A 99 -1.88 -15.76 0.81
C PRO A 99 -2.75 -15.41 -0.41
N LEU A 100 -2.14 -15.10 -1.56
CA LEU A 100 -2.85 -14.85 -2.81
C LEU A 100 -3.57 -16.10 -3.36
N GLU A 101 -3.00 -17.29 -3.17
CA GLU A 101 -3.62 -18.55 -3.58
C GLU A 101 -4.84 -18.86 -2.71
N VAL A 102 -4.73 -18.57 -1.40
CA VAL A 102 -5.85 -18.68 -0.45
C VAL A 102 -6.96 -17.71 -0.80
N LEU A 103 -6.62 -16.44 -1.11
CA LEU A 103 -7.62 -15.48 -1.56
C LEU A 103 -8.31 -15.95 -2.84
N ASN A 104 -7.58 -16.47 -3.83
CA ASN A 104 -8.19 -17.02 -5.05
C ASN A 104 -9.08 -18.25 -4.79
N PHE A 105 -8.79 -19.03 -3.75
CA PHE A 105 -9.64 -20.16 -3.35
C PHE A 105 -10.92 -19.72 -2.64
N LEU A 106 -10.83 -18.65 -1.85
CA LEU A 106 -11.97 -18.00 -1.20
C LEU A 106 -12.87 -17.27 -2.21
N LYS A 107 -12.30 -16.84 -3.35
CA LYS A 107 -13.04 -16.19 -4.44
C LYS A 107 -14.15 -17.11 -4.95
N GLY A 108 -15.41 -16.70 -4.75
CA GLY A 108 -16.59 -17.51 -5.07
C GLY A 108 -17.14 -18.35 -3.90
N ARG A 109 -16.55 -18.27 -2.71
CA ARG A 109 -17.05 -18.83 -1.45
C ARG A 109 -17.19 -17.79 -0.34
N GLU A 110 -17.36 -16.53 -0.74
CA GLU A 110 -17.38 -15.36 0.15
C GLU A 110 -18.52 -15.44 1.17
N GLU A 111 -19.64 -16.08 0.82
CA GLU A 111 -20.76 -16.30 1.74
C GLU A 111 -20.46 -17.32 2.84
N CYS A 112 -19.56 -18.27 2.59
CA CYS A 112 -19.19 -19.30 3.57
C CYS A 112 -18.03 -18.86 4.47
N TYR A 113 -17.20 -17.93 4.01
CA TYR A 113 -16.02 -17.44 4.70
C TYR A 113 -15.92 -15.90 4.67
N PRO A 114 -16.96 -15.18 5.13
CA PRO A 114 -17.00 -13.71 5.02
C PRO A 114 -15.86 -13.04 5.78
N ASN A 115 -15.57 -13.47 7.01
CA ASN A 115 -14.53 -12.87 7.85
C ASN A 115 -13.13 -13.16 7.30
N SER A 116 -12.90 -14.39 6.85
CA SER A 116 -11.62 -14.82 6.26
C SER A 116 -11.36 -14.10 4.95
N TRP A 117 -12.39 -13.94 4.11
CA TRP A 117 -12.28 -13.19 2.86
C TRP A 117 -11.83 -11.74 3.11
N ILE A 118 -12.50 -11.03 4.03
CA ILE A 118 -12.17 -9.66 4.39
C ILE A 118 -10.74 -9.60 4.98
N ALA A 119 -10.39 -10.51 5.90
CA ALA A 119 -9.06 -10.54 6.50
C ALA A 119 -7.94 -10.73 5.47
N TYR A 120 -8.10 -11.65 4.52
CA TYR A 120 -7.13 -11.89 3.45
C TYR A 120 -7.07 -10.73 2.42
N GLN A 121 -8.19 -10.05 2.17
CA GLN A 121 -8.20 -8.83 1.33
C GLN A 121 -7.42 -7.70 1.99
N ILE A 122 -7.67 -7.43 3.27
CA ILE A 122 -6.97 -6.39 4.04
C ILE A 122 -5.47 -6.71 4.13
N LEU A 123 -5.15 -7.97 4.45
CA LEU A 123 -3.79 -8.49 4.45
C LEU A 123 -3.06 -8.15 3.15
N LEU A 124 -3.62 -8.48 1.98
CA LEU A 124 -2.93 -8.25 0.71
C LEU A 124 -2.92 -6.78 0.27
N THR A 125 -3.87 -5.97 0.72
CA THR A 125 -4.03 -4.58 0.28
C THR A 125 -3.07 -3.62 1.00
N ILE A 126 -2.86 -3.78 2.31
CA ILE A 126 -2.01 -2.88 3.11
C ILE A 126 -0.57 -2.79 2.56
N PRO A 127 0.20 -3.89 2.41
CA PRO A 127 1.58 -3.83 1.93
C PRO A 127 1.68 -3.32 0.49
N VAL A 128 0.69 -3.64 -0.36
CA VAL A 128 0.63 -3.17 -1.76
C VAL A 128 0.40 -1.66 -1.82
N SER A 129 -0.50 -1.12 -1.01
CA SER A 129 -0.77 0.33 -0.96
C SER A 129 0.46 1.12 -0.50
N VAL A 130 1.16 0.58 0.50
CA VAL A 130 2.35 1.14 1.13
C VAL A 130 3.54 1.15 0.15
N ALA A 131 3.75 0.07 -0.60
CA ALA A 131 4.75 -0.02 -1.66
C ALA A 131 4.42 0.88 -2.88
N THR A 132 3.14 0.99 -3.22
CA THR A 132 2.67 1.84 -4.33
C THR A 132 2.89 3.31 -4.00
N ALA A 133 2.53 3.75 -2.79
CA ALA A 133 2.79 5.10 -2.32
C ALA A 133 4.29 5.44 -2.37
N GLU A 134 5.17 4.54 -1.88
CA GLU A 134 6.63 4.70 -1.97
C GLU A 134 7.14 4.85 -3.41
N ARG A 135 6.68 3.97 -4.31
CA ARG A 135 7.03 4.02 -5.72
C ARG A 135 6.62 5.37 -6.31
N SER A 136 5.40 5.82 -6.04
CA SER A 136 4.86 7.09 -6.51
C SER A 136 5.66 8.29 -5.98
N PHE A 137 5.99 8.32 -4.69
CA PHE A 137 6.84 9.36 -4.11
C PHE A 137 8.27 9.35 -4.67
N SER A 138 8.85 8.17 -4.92
CA SER A 138 10.16 8.04 -5.55
C SER A 138 10.17 8.61 -6.98
N LYS A 139 9.13 8.31 -7.79
CA LYS A 139 8.96 8.89 -9.12
C LYS A 139 8.75 10.40 -9.07
N LEU A 140 7.88 10.88 -8.18
CA LEU A 140 7.67 12.31 -7.94
C LEU A 140 8.97 13.04 -7.57
N LYS A 141 9.78 12.45 -6.69
CA LYS A 141 11.08 12.99 -6.30
C LYS A 141 12.01 13.12 -7.52
N LEU A 142 12.07 12.12 -8.39
CA LEU A 142 12.87 12.18 -9.63
C LEU A 142 12.38 13.29 -10.57
N ILE A 143 11.08 13.39 -10.82
CA ILE A 143 10.48 14.42 -11.69
C ILE A 143 10.76 15.81 -11.13
N LYS A 144 10.54 16.01 -9.82
CA LYS A 144 10.75 17.29 -9.14
C LYS A 144 12.22 17.70 -9.12
N SER A 145 13.15 16.75 -8.92
CA SER A 145 14.58 17.04 -8.94
C SER A 145 15.09 17.39 -10.34
N TYR A 146 14.56 16.73 -11.37
CA TYR A 146 14.90 17.01 -12.78
C TYR A 146 14.37 18.38 -13.25
N LEU A 147 13.16 18.77 -12.85
CA LEU A 147 12.47 19.97 -13.34
C LEU A 147 12.57 21.19 -12.42
N ARG A 148 13.36 21.11 -11.33
CA ARG A 148 13.48 22.16 -10.30
C ARG A 148 13.93 23.53 -10.84
N SER A 149 14.36 23.63 -12.09
CA SER A 149 14.77 24.90 -12.68
C SER A 149 13.64 25.74 -13.27
N THR A 150 12.43 25.24 -13.60
CA THR A 150 11.52 26.07 -14.45
C THR A 150 10.01 25.73 -14.55
N MET A 151 9.36 24.92 -13.70
CA MET A 151 7.98 24.43 -13.97
C MET A 151 6.89 24.77 -12.93
N SER A 152 5.65 24.98 -13.41
CA SER A 152 4.44 25.22 -12.60
C SER A 152 3.84 23.94 -11.99
N GLN A 153 3.07 24.08 -10.90
CA GLN A 153 2.50 22.95 -10.14
C GLN A 153 1.52 22.09 -10.96
N GLU A 154 0.73 22.69 -11.84
CA GLU A 154 -0.23 21.97 -12.69
C GLU A 154 0.46 21.01 -13.65
N LYS A 155 1.52 21.47 -14.33
CA LYS A 155 2.33 20.62 -15.21
C LYS A 155 3.01 19.51 -14.42
N LEU A 156 3.43 19.78 -13.18
CA LEU A 156 4.12 18.80 -12.34
C LEU A 156 3.19 17.65 -11.95
N ASN A 157 1.96 17.98 -11.55
CA ASN A 157 0.94 16.98 -11.23
C ASN A 157 0.61 16.12 -12.46
N GLY A 158 0.49 16.72 -13.65
CA GLY A 158 0.26 15.97 -14.90
C GLY A 158 1.38 14.96 -15.20
N LEU A 159 2.65 15.39 -15.14
CA LEU A 159 3.80 14.50 -15.37
C LEU A 159 3.95 13.43 -14.29
N ALA A 160 3.59 13.75 -13.05
CA ALA A 160 3.57 12.80 -11.95
C ALA A 160 2.60 11.64 -12.22
N ILE A 161 1.36 11.96 -12.60
CA ILE A 161 0.33 10.96 -12.93
C ILE A 161 0.81 10.06 -14.07
N ILE A 162 1.33 10.64 -15.16
CA ILE A 162 1.85 9.88 -16.31
C ILE A 162 3.02 8.95 -15.91
N SER A 163 3.86 9.39 -14.98
CA SER A 163 5.02 8.61 -14.54
C SER A 163 4.68 7.51 -13.54
N ILE A 164 3.65 7.71 -12.72
CA ILE A 164 3.11 6.72 -11.79
C ILE A 164 2.38 5.63 -12.58
N GLU A 165 1.48 6.04 -13.49
CA GLU A 165 0.63 5.17 -14.30
C GLU A 165 1.26 4.77 -15.64
N ARG A 166 2.60 4.66 -15.68
CA ARG A 166 3.34 4.42 -16.92
C ARG A 166 2.88 3.16 -17.68
N GLU A 167 2.48 2.11 -16.96
CA GLU A 167 1.98 0.87 -17.57
C GLU A 167 0.64 1.09 -18.28
N LEU A 168 -0.29 1.83 -17.67
CA LEU A 168 -1.55 2.20 -18.31
C LEU A 168 -1.32 3.11 -19.51
N VAL A 169 -0.43 4.10 -19.37
CA VAL A 169 -0.08 5.04 -20.45
C VAL A 169 0.52 4.33 -21.67
N ARG A 170 1.29 3.25 -21.47
CA ARG A 170 1.84 2.45 -22.57
C ARG A 170 0.77 1.71 -23.37
N ASN A 171 -0.38 1.43 -22.75
CA ASN A 171 -1.50 0.74 -23.38
C ASN A 171 -2.52 1.72 -23.99
N LEU A 172 -2.29 3.04 -23.89
CA LEU A 172 -3.15 4.03 -24.51
C LEU A 172 -2.88 4.13 -26.02
N ASP A 173 -3.96 4.25 -26.79
CA ASP A 173 -3.89 4.54 -28.21
C ASP A 173 -3.62 6.05 -28.44
N TYR A 174 -2.36 6.34 -28.76
CA TYR A 174 -1.90 7.71 -29.01
C TYR A 174 -2.61 8.37 -30.19
N ASP A 175 -3.02 7.61 -31.21
CA ASP A 175 -3.65 8.17 -32.41
C ASP A 175 -5.05 8.71 -32.11
N ASN A 176 -5.80 7.99 -31.27
CA ASN A 176 -7.11 8.44 -30.81
C ASN A 176 -7.00 9.62 -29.83
N LEU A 177 -6.00 9.61 -28.94
CA LEU A 177 -5.74 10.71 -28.01
C LEU A 177 -5.38 12.02 -28.74
N ILE A 178 -4.56 11.94 -29.79
CA ILE A 178 -4.17 13.11 -30.59
C ILE A 178 -5.39 13.70 -31.30
N LYS A 179 -6.26 12.86 -31.88
CA LYS A 179 -7.51 13.31 -32.51
C LYS A 179 -8.42 14.04 -31.52
N GLU A 180 -8.63 13.45 -30.34
CA GLU A 180 -9.47 14.07 -29.30
C GLU A 180 -8.88 15.41 -28.81
N PHE A 181 -7.55 15.50 -28.69
CA PHE A 181 -6.88 16.74 -28.31
C PHE A 181 -7.09 17.84 -29.37
N ILE A 182 -6.92 17.51 -30.65
CA ILE A 182 -7.16 18.43 -31.78
C ILE A 182 -8.61 18.90 -31.81
N GLU A 183 -9.59 18.00 -31.61
CA GLU A 183 -11.02 18.37 -31.57
C GLU A 183 -11.37 19.29 -30.38
N LYS A 184 -10.66 19.17 -29.26
CA LYS A 184 -10.89 19.98 -28.06
C LYS A 184 -10.20 21.34 -28.13
N GLU A 185 -9.05 21.42 -28.80
CA GLU A 185 -8.31 22.67 -29.01
C GLU A 185 -8.90 23.49 -30.17
N GLY A 186 -9.34 22.83 -31.25
CA GLY A 186 -10.08 23.48 -32.34
C GLY A 186 -11.38 24.15 -31.89
N ARG A 187 -12.01 23.65 -30.82
CA ARG A 187 -13.19 24.27 -30.19
C ARG A 187 -12.88 25.53 -29.36
N LYS A 188 -11.64 25.71 -28.90
CA LYS A 188 -11.21 26.91 -28.15
C LYS A 188 -10.76 28.06 -29.06
N ILE A 189 -10.41 27.78 -30.32
CA ILE A 189 -9.98 28.80 -31.29
C ILE A 189 -11.19 29.52 -31.92
N LEU A 190 -12.39 28.95 -31.78
CA LEU A 190 -13.65 29.47 -32.35
C LEU A 190 -14.60 30.13 -31.32
N SER A 191 -14.16 30.34 -30.08
CA SER A 191 -14.92 31.08 -29.03
C SER A 191 -14.11 32.24 -28.49
#